data_AF-A0A377ABV9-F1
#
_entry.id   AF-A0A377ABV9-F1
#
_cell.length_a   1.000
_cell.length_b   1.000
_cell.length_c   1.000
_cell.angle_alpha   90.00
_cell.angle_beta   90.00
_cell.angle_gamma   90.00
#
_symmetry.space_group_name_H-M   'P 1'
#
loop_
_entity.id
_entity.type
_entity.pdbx_description
1 polymer ?
#
loop_
_entity_poly.entity_id
_entity_poly.type
_entity_poly.pdbx_seq_one_letter_code
_entity_poly.pdbx_strand_id
1 'polypeptide(L)'
;MITVVISVIQRLPERFKDQISGYEGGARVPSCMGRLYESRSEGVPEQPLTPPPGIVTVNIDRSTGQLANGGNSREEYFIEGTQPTQQAVHEVGTTIIDNGEAQELF
;
A
#
# COMPACT_ATOMS: atom_id res chain seq x y z
N MET A 1 8.25 -43.03 -33.09
CA MET A 1 7.65 -44.02 -32.17
C MET A 1 8.60 -44.12 -30.97
N ILE A 2 8.51 -43.19 -30.02
CA ILE A 2 7.75 -43.35 -28.76
C ILE A 2 8.45 -44.44 -27.94
N THR A 3 9.36 -44.13 -27.01
CA THR A 3 9.03 -44.12 -25.56
C THR A 3 10.27 -43.67 -24.74
N VAL A 4 10.57 -42.36 -24.62
CA VAL A 4 11.45 -41.83 -23.53
C VAL A 4 11.14 -40.35 -23.22
N VAL A 5 9.87 -39.92 -23.27
CA VAL A 5 9.51 -38.50 -22.97
C VAL A 5 8.44 -38.40 -21.87
N ILE A 6 8.12 -39.49 -21.17
CA ILE A 6 7.01 -39.52 -20.21
C ILE A 6 7.44 -39.42 -18.74
N SER A 7 8.73 -39.55 -18.38
CA SER A 7 9.15 -39.56 -16.95
C SER A 7 10.01 -38.38 -16.45
N VAL A 8 10.33 -37.40 -17.29
CA VAL A 8 11.13 -36.21 -16.89
C VAL A 8 10.35 -34.90 -17.03
N ILE A 9 9.02 -34.97 -17.19
CA ILE A 9 8.16 -33.84 -16.80
C ILE A 9 7.85 -34.05 -15.31
N GLN A 10 8.95 -33.97 -14.56
CA GLN A 10 8.95 -33.76 -13.13
C GLN A 10 8.02 -32.59 -12.82
N ARG A 11 6.97 -32.91 -12.08
CA ARG A 11 6.76 -32.36 -10.75
C ARG A 11 6.77 -30.82 -10.70
N LEU A 12 5.57 -30.24 -10.68
CA LEU A 12 5.05 -29.40 -9.58
C LEU A 12 3.69 -28.80 -10.01
N PRO A 13 2.55 -29.40 -9.62
CA PRO A 13 1.30 -28.67 -9.61
C PRO A 13 1.31 -27.67 -8.43
N GLU A 14 1.06 -26.40 -8.76
CA GLU A 14 0.29 -25.43 -7.97
C GLU A 14 0.59 -25.34 -6.46
N ARG A 15 1.37 -24.32 -6.04
CA ARG A 15 1.11 -23.51 -4.83
C ARG A 15 2.16 -22.39 -4.67
N PHE A 16 1.98 -21.29 -5.40
CA PHE A 16 2.46 -19.97 -4.96
C PHE A 16 1.44 -19.33 -4.00
N LYS A 17 1.11 -20.03 -2.90
CA LYS A 17 0.36 -19.44 -1.78
C LYS A 17 1.24 -19.13 -0.57
N ASP A 18 2.45 -19.70 -0.54
CA ASP A 18 3.42 -19.55 0.56
C ASP A 18 4.77 -18.99 0.11
N GLN A 19 4.87 -18.38 -1.08
CA GLN A 19 6.09 -17.65 -1.44
C GLN A 19 6.15 -16.37 -0.64
N ILE A 20 6.75 -16.51 0.53
CA ILE A 20 7.24 -15.41 1.32
C ILE A 20 8.66 -15.17 0.83
N SER A 21 8.79 -14.15 -0.01
CA SER A 21 10.07 -13.51 -0.32
C SER A 21 10.77 -13.14 1.00
N GLY A 22 12.04 -13.56 1.16
CA GLY A 22 12.88 -13.24 2.31
C GLY A 22 12.67 -14.13 3.54
N TYR A 23 13.66 -14.98 3.83
CA TYR A 23 13.70 -15.86 5.01
C TYR A 23 13.93 -15.12 6.34
N GLU A 24 14.31 -13.83 6.31
CA GLU A 24 14.76 -13.05 7.48
C GLU A 24 13.99 -11.72 7.66
N GLY A 25 12.77 -11.62 7.14
CA GLY A 25 11.92 -10.48 7.44
C GLY A 25 11.38 -10.58 8.87
N GLY A 26 11.74 -9.64 9.75
CA GLY A 26 11.33 -9.62 11.17
C GLY A 26 9.81 -9.61 11.43
N ALA A 27 8.99 -9.51 10.38
CA ALA A 27 7.53 -9.60 10.43
C ALA A 27 6.97 -11.02 10.21
N ARG A 28 7.74 -11.97 9.65
CA ARG A 28 7.23 -13.30 9.28
C ARG A 28 7.09 -14.23 10.49
N VAL A 29 8.04 -14.16 11.40
CA VAL A 29 7.94 -14.79 12.73
C VAL A 29 7.35 -13.75 13.67
N PRO A 30 6.33 -14.08 14.48
CA PRO A 30 5.92 -13.20 15.57
C PRO A 30 7.16 -12.87 16.37
N SER A 31 7.58 -11.61 16.30
CA SER A 31 8.72 -11.15 17.07
C SER A 31 8.41 -11.41 18.54
N CYS A 32 9.45 -11.68 19.35
CA CYS A 32 9.25 -11.79 20.80
C CYS A 32 8.49 -10.57 21.34
N MET A 33 8.71 -9.41 20.73
CA MET A 33 8.04 -8.15 21.01
C MET A 33 6.52 -8.21 20.74
N GLY A 34 6.09 -8.72 19.58
CA GLY A 34 4.67 -8.84 19.25
C GLY A 34 3.90 -9.70 20.27
N ARG A 35 4.46 -10.86 20.65
CA ARG A 35 3.84 -11.74 21.65
C ARG A 35 3.78 -11.13 23.06
N LEU A 36 4.77 -10.34 23.44
CA LEU A 36 4.81 -9.66 24.74
C LEU A 36 3.78 -8.53 24.82
N TYR A 37 3.56 -7.78 23.73
CA TYR A 37 2.57 -6.71 23.73
C TYR A 37 1.14 -7.22 23.64
N GLU A 38 0.90 -8.31 22.89
CA GLU A 38 -0.42 -8.95 22.82
C GLU A 38 -0.90 -9.40 24.21
N SER A 39 -0.06 -10.13 24.96
CA SER A 39 -0.41 -10.61 26.30
C SER A 39 -0.58 -9.50 27.34
N ARG A 40 0.04 -8.34 27.14
CA ARG A 40 -0.04 -7.20 28.07
C ARG A 40 -1.19 -6.24 27.77
N SER A 41 -1.65 -6.19 26.51
CA SER A 41 -2.67 -5.22 26.10
C SER A 41 -4.09 -5.73 26.38
N GLU A 42 -4.26 -6.99 26.78
CA GLU A 42 -5.55 -7.54 27.22
C GLU A 42 -6.13 -6.70 28.38
N GLY A 43 -7.29 -6.08 28.14
CA GLY A 43 -7.98 -5.25 29.12
C GLY A 43 -7.42 -3.83 29.30
N VAL A 44 -6.39 -3.43 28.54
CA VAL A 44 -5.90 -2.05 28.51
C VAL A 44 -6.67 -1.26 27.45
N PRO A 45 -7.36 -0.16 27.80
CA PRO A 45 -8.02 0.67 26.81
C PRO A 45 -7.01 1.34 25.89
N GLU A 46 -7.36 1.46 24.61
CA GLU A 46 -6.56 2.23 23.66
C GLU A 46 -6.49 3.69 24.11
N GLN A 47 -5.27 4.25 24.11
CA GLN A 47 -5.09 5.68 24.36
C GLN A 47 -5.40 6.46 23.08
N PRO A 48 -6.26 7.49 23.15
CA PRO A 48 -6.54 8.32 21.99
C PRO A 48 -5.26 9.05 21.55
N LEU A 49 -4.92 8.92 20.28
CA LEU A 49 -3.81 9.65 19.69
C LEU A 49 -4.18 11.13 19.56
N THR A 50 -3.64 11.98 20.45
CA THR A 50 -3.76 13.43 20.34
C THR A 50 -2.42 13.98 19.85
N PRO A 51 -2.35 14.62 18.67
CA PRO A 51 -1.12 15.19 18.15
C PRO A 51 -0.51 16.19 19.13
N PRO A 52 0.81 16.12 19.41
CA PRO A 52 1.49 17.12 20.22
C PRO A 52 1.46 18.52 19.58
N PRO A 53 1.66 19.60 20.35
CA PRO A 53 1.86 20.93 19.80
C PRO A 53 2.97 20.97 18.74
N GLY A 54 2.76 21.71 17.65
CA GLY A 54 3.70 21.80 16.52
C GLY A 54 3.60 20.64 15.53
N ILE A 55 2.66 19.72 15.70
CA ILE A 55 2.29 18.70 14.70
C ILE A 55 0.97 19.10 14.03
N VAL A 56 0.95 19.10 12.70
CA VAL A 56 -0.23 19.36 11.89
C VAL A 56 -0.66 18.10 11.15
N THR A 57 -1.97 17.91 11.02
CA THR A 57 -2.57 16.83 10.21
C THR A 57 -2.96 17.39 8.87
N VAL A 58 -2.50 16.77 7.78
CA VAL A 58 -2.74 17.22 6.41
C VAL A 58 -3.23 16.06 5.57
N ASN A 59 -4.22 16.31 4.71
CA ASN A 59 -4.66 15.34 3.71
C ASN A 59 -3.73 15.37 2.49
N ILE A 60 -3.05 14.26 2.24
CA ILE A 60 -2.15 14.08 1.10
C ILE A 60 -2.72 13.07 0.11
N ASP A 61 -2.37 13.25 -1.16
CA ASP A 61 -2.58 12.23 -2.17
C ASP A 61 -1.59 11.07 -1.95
N ARG A 62 -2.10 9.84 -1.93
CA ARG A 62 -1.30 8.64 -1.58
C ARG A 62 -0.23 8.30 -2.61
N SER A 63 -0.39 8.75 -3.86
CA SER A 63 0.54 8.43 -4.95
C SER A 63 1.68 9.43 -5.05
N THR A 64 1.42 10.70 -4.78
CA THR A 64 2.38 11.79 -4.97
C THR A 64 2.98 12.32 -3.66
N GLY A 65 2.29 12.14 -2.53
CA GLY A 65 2.65 12.77 -1.26
C GLY A 65 2.39 14.28 -1.20
N GLN A 66 1.77 14.86 -2.24
CA GLN A 66 1.38 16.27 -2.30
C GLN A 66 0.00 16.48 -1.67
N LEU A 67 -0.44 17.74 -1.51
CA LEU A 67 -1.76 18.05 -0.98
C LEU A 67 -2.84 17.40 -1.86
N ALA A 68 -3.75 16.66 -1.24
CA ALA A 68 -4.84 16.02 -1.96
C ALA A 68 -5.84 17.06 -2.50
N ASN A 69 -6.41 16.79 -3.67
CA ASN A 69 -7.54 17.54 -4.23
C ASN A 69 -8.78 16.64 -4.43
N GLY A 70 -8.96 15.67 -3.52
CA GLY A 70 -10.00 14.64 -3.57
C GLY A 70 -9.48 13.25 -4.00
N GLY A 71 -10.35 12.25 -3.98
CA GLY A 71 -10.02 10.89 -4.42
C GLY A 71 -9.14 10.10 -3.45
N ASN A 72 -7.98 9.61 -3.92
CA ASN A 72 -7.09 8.67 -3.23
C ASN A 72 -6.22 9.34 -2.16
N SER A 73 -6.85 9.93 -1.15
CA SER A 73 -6.16 10.69 -0.09
C SER A 73 -5.98 9.90 1.21
N ARG A 74 -5.05 10.37 2.06
CA ARG A 74 -4.93 9.96 3.48
C ARG A 74 -4.51 11.15 4.34
N GLU A 75 -4.84 11.07 5.62
CA GLU A 75 -4.28 11.96 6.64
C GLU A 75 -2.86 11.54 6.99
N GLU A 76 -1.95 12.51 7.05
CA GLU A 76 -0.54 12.32 7.43
C GLU A 76 -0.12 13.47 8.36
N TYR A 77 0.75 13.16 9.32
CA TYR A 77 1.24 14.12 10.31
C TYR A 77 2.56 14.75 9.86
N PHE A 78 2.67 16.06 10.03
CA PHE A 78 3.88 16.82 9.72
C PHE A 78 4.27 17.70 10.90
N ILE A 79 5.56 18.00 11.01
CA ILE A 79 6.00 19.13 11.83
C ILE A 79 5.50 20.40 11.14
N GLU A 80 5.01 21.36 11.92
CA GLU A 80 4.53 22.63 11.39
C GLU A 80 5.60 23.30 10.51
N GLY A 81 5.23 23.63 9.28
CA GLY A 81 6.12 24.22 8.28
C GLY A 81 6.85 23.21 7.40
N THR A 82 6.72 21.91 7.65
CA THR A 82 7.32 20.85 6.81
C THR A 82 6.30 20.12 5.93
N GLN A 83 5.03 20.48 6.00
CA GLN A 83 3.99 19.90 5.14
C GLN A 83 4.18 20.28 3.66
N PRO A 84 3.74 19.43 2.71
CA PRO A 84 3.75 19.78 1.29
C PRO A 84 2.89 21.01 1.02
N THR A 85 3.32 21.83 0.06
CA THR A 85 2.62 23.08 -0.32
C THR A 85 1.97 23.02 -1.70
N GLN A 86 2.35 22.04 -2.52
CA GLN A 86 1.80 21.84 -3.87
C GLN A 86 0.60 20.89 -3.85
N GLN A 87 -0.35 21.11 -4.74
CA GLN A 87 -1.50 20.22 -4.95
C GLN A 87 -1.17 19.12 -5.94
N ALA A 88 -1.62 17.90 -5.63
CA ALA A 88 -1.58 16.78 -6.56
C ALA A 88 -2.42 17.10 -7.80
N VAL A 89 -1.79 17.04 -8.97
CA VAL A 89 -2.46 17.16 -10.26
C VAL A 89 -2.72 15.75 -10.77
N HIS A 90 -3.99 15.43 -10.98
CA HIS A 90 -4.40 14.24 -11.70
C HIS A 90 -4.86 14.68 -13.08
N GLU A 91 -4.20 14.19 -14.14
CA GLU A 91 -4.71 14.41 -15.48
C GLU A 91 -6.00 13.60 -15.64
N VAL A 92 -7.14 14.31 -15.59
CA VAL A 92 -8.41 13.75 -16.03
C VAL A 92 -8.38 13.86 -17.54
N GLY A 93 -8.11 12.75 -18.22
CA GLY A 93 -8.13 12.68 -19.68
C GLY A 93 -9.42 13.31 -20.21
N THR A 94 -9.29 14.39 -20.97
CA THR A 94 -10.43 15.03 -21.63
C THR A 94 -10.95 14.09 -22.71
N THR A 95 -12.11 13.48 -22.49
CA THR A 95 -12.88 12.88 -23.59
C THR A 95 -13.40 14.02 -24.48
N ILE A 96 -12.70 14.29 -25.57
CA ILE A 96 -13.24 15.13 -26.65
C ILE A 96 -14.35 14.29 -27.30
N ILE A 97 -15.61 14.67 -27.09
CA ILE A 97 -16.73 14.14 -27.87
C ILE A 97 -16.72 14.90 -29.19
N ASP A 98 -16.02 14.38 -30.20
CA ASP A 98 -16.18 14.83 -31.58
C ASP A 98 -16.99 13.76 -32.33
N ASN A 99 -18.24 14.09 -32.62
CA ASN A 99 -19.12 13.36 -33.55
C ASN A 99 -19.23 11.83 -33.43
N GLY A 100 -19.09 11.25 -32.23
CA GLY A 100 -19.53 9.87 -31.96
C GLY A 100 -18.52 8.76 -32.24
N GLU A 101 -17.25 9.07 -32.50
CA GLU A 101 -16.17 8.08 -32.59
C GLU A 101 -15.12 8.40 -31.52
N ALA A 102 -15.13 7.66 -30.41
CA ALA A 102 -14.14 7.78 -29.35
C ALA A 102 -12.84 7.08 -29.78
N GLN A 103 -11.74 7.83 -29.92
CA GLN A 103 -10.40 7.27 -30.11
C GLN A 103 -9.54 7.64 -28.90
N GLU A 104 -9.23 6.64 -28.09
CA GLU A 104 -8.25 6.72 -27.00
C GLU A 104 -6.84 6.73 -27.62
N LEU A 105 -6.06 7.77 -27.35
CA LEU A 105 -4.62 7.80 -27.64
C LEU A 105 -3.88 7.43 -26.36
N PHE A 106 -3.35 6.20 -26.33
CA PHE A 106 -2.44 5.70 -25.29
C PHE A 106 -1.04 6.30 -25.44
#